data_AF-A0A2V8TYK2-F1
#
_entry.id   AF-A0A2V8TYK2-F1
#
_cell.length_a   1.000
_cell.length_b   1.000
_cell.length_c   1.000
_cell.angle_alpha   90.00
_cell.angle_beta   90.00
_cell.angle_gamma   90.00
#
_symmetry.space_group_name_H-M   'P 1'
#
loop_
_entity.id
_entity.type
_entity.pdbx_description
1 polymer ?
#
loop_
_entity_poly.entity_id
_entity_poly.type
_entity_poly.pdbx_seq_one_letter_code
_entity_poly.pdbx_strand_id
1 'polypeptide(L)'
;MSTARREAYYHYSLAQQMIMERDYLHALEQLEDAISSDSSPSLLLELAQLKFSLNDLSGAADLAEKAAAADPGLGGVHKLLGDIHLSRARDGGDAEAQIAAAIDQYRVALQTDPVDEDSCKALAELYYHTGRLKEAGETLQAFSRKRPIDPPMSLLLGKVYARTGRTGDAETLLQQVVARLPGNIEAADALGAVLEFEKKYDDAIAVYMPFLEGETESSYVRNRIGTLHLLAGRYQDAIQNFQRAQEIDPADTRSLLSLAQAYQEAGDMDAAIRSYEHLIQKEPGNLEARLHRALLWQKEGDTAAALKSYREIIEMANGRGAVTDREAAILALTYSQIGLVQMDARQYIEAAKSFKQALDSAGEPAPELFLLLGRAELEGGKPDEARRVLAEAARRFPDDLDLKVFQGEILITQGDEPGARRYYSSLLDRAGGSAEAYAHVSEALLRQKRYASADAILKDGLRRHPEDDTLLFARGAAIERLGRTIEAERLLAKAIQVNPKNAMALNYLGYMLADRGVKLQEAVAYIQRALALDPKNAAYLDSLGWAQFRMSRVDEAEKNLRTALQYEADDPAILEHLGDLLMQTGRKEEALGVWQKALQNGHEEPDRVRKKILKAQSAGRVDP
;
A
#
# COMPACT_ATOMS: atom_id res chain seq x y z
N MET A 1 50.84 13.15 55.09
CA MET A 1 50.62 11.85 54.44
C MET A 1 51.35 10.76 55.22
N SER A 2 50.71 9.61 55.47
CA SER A 2 51.39 8.42 56.01
C SER A 2 52.50 7.95 55.07
N THR A 3 53.44 7.14 55.56
CA THR A 3 54.51 6.55 54.74
C THR A 3 53.95 5.69 53.61
N ALA A 4 52.95 4.85 53.89
CA ALA A 4 52.26 4.03 52.89
C ALA A 4 51.60 4.83 51.75
N ARG A 5 50.99 5.99 52.05
CA ARG A 5 50.41 6.86 51.00
C ARG A 5 51.46 7.51 50.09
N ARG A 6 52.68 7.73 50.60
CA ARG A 6 53.78 8.28 49.78
C ARG A 6 54.34 7.23 48.83
N GLU A 7 54.42 5.99 49.32
CA GLU A 7 54.84 4.82 48.52
C GLU A 7 53.83 4.51 47.42
N ALA A 8 52.53 4.45 47.75
CA ALA A 8 51.47 4.29 46.75
C ALA A 8 51.48 5.40 45.68
N TYR A 9 51.67 6.66 46.07
CA TYR A 9 51.74 7.78 45.14
C TYR A 9 52.96 7.71 44.21
N TYR A 10 54.10 7.23 44.71
CA TYR A 10 55.31 7.00 43.90
C TYR A 10 55.05 5.96 42.80
N HIS A 11 54.55 4.78 43.19
CA HIS A 11 54.23 3.70 42.26
C HIS A 11 53.13 4.10 41.26
N TYR A 12 52.08 4.79 41.70
CA TYR A 12 51.06 5.34 40.80
C TYR A 12 51.64 6.30 39.76
N SER A 13 52.51 7.23 40.17
CA SER A 13 53.12 8.20 39.24
C SER A 13 53.99 7.52 38.19
N LEU A 14 54.74 6.48 38.59
CA LEU A 14 55.55 5.69 37.67
C LEU A 14 54.68 4.90 36.69
N ALA A 15 53.58 4.31 37.17
CA ALA A 15 52.62 3.62 36.31
C ALA A 15 52.01 4.55 35.26
N GLN A 16 51.62 5.78 35.63
CA GLN A 16 51.07 6.75 34.69
C GLN A 16 52.09 7.15 33.60
N GLN A 17 53.37 7.30 33.97
CA GLN A 17 54.43 7.51 32.99
C GLN A 17 54.55 6.33 32.02
N MET A 18 54.56 5.10 32.54
CA MET A 18 54.64 3.88 31.72
C MET A 18 53.43 3.73 30.79
N ILE A 19 52.22 4.08 31.23
CA ILE A 19 51.01 4.12 30.39
C ILE A 19 51.19 5.10 29.23
N MET A 20 51.74 6.29 29.48
CA MET A 20 52.04 7.27 28.41
C MET A 20 53.08 6.74 27.42
N GLU A 21 54.05 5.96 27.90
CA GLU A 21 55.08 5.29 27.09
C GLU A 21 54.55 4.01 26.40
N ARG A 22 53.29 3.63 26.64
CA ARG A 22 52.65 2.39 26.17
C ARG A 22 53.27 1.10 26.72
N ASP A 23 53.96 1.19 27.85
CA ASP A 23 54.51 0.04 28.57
C ASP A 23 53.50 -0.49 29.59
N TYR A 24 52.43 -1.09 29.08
CA TYR A 24 51.28 -1.48 29.91
C TYR A 24 51.56 -2.63 30.88
N LEU A 25 52.55 -3.48 30.60
CA LEU A 25 52.89 -4.61 31.47
C LEU A 25 53.57 -4.13 32.75
N HIS A 26 54.60 -3.29 32.63
CA HIS A 26 55.25 -2.72 33.81
C HIS A 26 54.35 -1.71 34.52
N ALA A 27 53.49 -0.98 33.79
CA ALA A 27 52.48 -0.13 34.41
C ALA A 27 51.51 -0.93 35.30
N LEU A 28 51.12 -2.14 34.88
CA LEU A 28 50.27 -3.03 35.67
C LEU A 28 50.96 -3.43 36.98
N GLU A 29 52.23 -3.85 36.92
CA GLU A 29 53.01 -4.19 38.11
C GLU A 29 53.10 -3.00 39.07
N GLN A 30 53.37 -1.80 38.56
CA GLN A 30 53.45 -0.60 39.37
C GLN A 30 52.09 -0.21 39.99
N LEU A 31 50.96 -0.43 39.31
CA LEU A 31 49.64 -0.21 39.91
C LEU A 31 49.27 -1.26 40.96
N GLU A 32 49.66 -2.52 40.77
CA GLU A 32 49.49 -3.58 41.76
C GLU A 32 50.31 -3.29 43.04
N ASP A 33 51.56 -2.84 42.89
CA ASP A 33 52.41 -2.38 44.00
C ASP A 33 51.77 -1.17 44.72
N ALA A 34 51.23 -0.21 43.98
CA ALA A 34 50.53 0.95 44.55
C ALA A 34 49.32 0.54 45.40
N ILE A 35 48.50 -0.42 44.92
CA ILE A 35 47.31 -0.93 45.61
C ILE A 35 47.67 -1.74 46.86
N SER A 36 48.80 -2.44 46.84
CA SER A 36 49.30 -3.17 48.02
C SER A 36 49.60 -2.25 49.20
N SER A 37 49.96 -0.99 48.90
CA SER A 37 50.26 0.06 49.89
C SER A 37 49.04 0.94 50.23
N ASP A 38 48.12 1.14 49.27
CA ASP A 38 46.89 1.90 49.45
C ASP A 38 45.76 1.34 48.56
N SER A 39 44.84 0.58 49.15
CA SER A 39 43.70 -0.01 48.43
C SER A 39 42.51 0.96 48.26
N SER A 40 42.80 2.23 47.98
CA SER A 40 41.76 3.25 47.78
C SER A 40 40.89 2.94 46.54
N PRO A 41 39.60 3.31 46.54
CA PRO A 41 38.69 3.05 45.42
C PRO A 41 39.17 3.65 44.09
N SER A 42 39.80 4.82 44.12
CA SER A 42 40.34 5.47 42.92
C SER A 42 41.52 4.70 42.31
N LEU A 43 42.41 4.14 43.13
CA LEU A 43 43.52 3.31 42.63
C LEU A 43 43.03 1.96 42.09
N LEU A 44 42.01 1.37 42.73
CA LEU A 44 41.36 0.16 42.23
C LEU A 44 40.70 0.40 40.85
N LEU A 45 40.05 1.56 40.65
CA LEU A 45 39.47 1.96 39.37
C LEU A 45 40.55 2.08 38.28
N GLU A 46 41.68 2.73 38.57
CA GLU A 46 42.78 2.91 37.61
C GLU A 46 43.37 1.57 37.15
N LEU A 47 43.61 0.63 38.08
CA LEU A 47 44.06 -0.72 37.71
C LEU A 47 42.97 -1.48 36.93
N ALA A 48 41.70 -1.34 37.31
CA ALA A 48 40.58 -1.97 36.61
C ALA A 48 40.48 -1.46 35.15
N GLN A 49 40.66 -0.17 34.92
CA GLN A 49 40.69 0.44 33.59
C GLN A 49 41.86 -0.08 32.75
N LEU A 50 43.06 -0.18 33.34
CA LEU A 50 44.21 -0.74 32.64
C LEU A 50 43.95 -2.21 32.26
N LYS A 51 43.45 -3.03 33.19
CA LYS A 51 43.10 -4.43 32.90
C LYS A 51 42.01 -4.55 31.81
N PHE A 52 41.00 -3.69 31.84
CA PHE A 52 39.98 -3.62 30.80
C PHE A 52 40.59 -3.31 29.42
N SER A 53 41.51 -2.34 29.35
CA SER A 53 42.21 -1.98 28.10
C SER A 53 43.08 -3.12 27.55
N LEU A 54 43.54 -4.02 28.42
CA LEU A 54 44.30 -5.23 28.09
C LEU A 54 43.40 -6.44 27.81
N ASN A 55 42.08 -6.25 27.71
CA ASN A 55 41.07 -7.27 27.49
C ASN A 55 40.95 -8.32 28.62
N ASP A 56 41.44 -8.01 29.84
CA ASP A 56 41.21 -8.81 31.04
C ASP A 56 39.88 -8.40 31.70
N LEU A 57 38.77 -8.80 31.09
CA LEU A 57 37.41 -8.42 31.53
C LEU A 57 37.05 -8.96 32.91
N SER A 58 37.59 -10.12 33.30
CA SER A 58 37.32 -10.74 34.60
C SER A 58 38.07 -10.01 35.70
N GLY A 59 39.38 -9.80 35.54
CA GLY A 59 40.18 -9.05 36.51
C GLY A 59 39.75 -7.59 36.63
N ALA A 60 39.35 -6.96 35.53
CA ALA A 60 38.78 -5.62 35.55
C ALA A 60 37.45 -5.55 36.33
N ALA A 61 36.54 -6.51 36.11
CA ALA A 61 35.27 -6.56 36.83
C ALA A 61 35.46 -6.74 38.34
N ASP A 62 36.31 -7.68 38.76
CA ASP A 62 36.57 -7.95 40.18
C ASP A 62 37.10 -6.71 40.91
N LEU A 63 37.97 -5.93 40.27
CA LEU A 63 38.52 -4.69 40.84
C LEU A 63 37.50 -3.56 40.82
N ALA A 64 36.73 -3.42 39.75
CA ALA A 64 35.68 -2.42 39.64
C ALA A 64 34.56 -2.67 40.67
N GLU A 65 34.13 -3.92 40.88
CA GLU A 65 33.15 -4.28 41.91
C GLU A 65 33.66 -3.97 43.33
N LYS A 66 34.94 -4.25 43.61
CA LYS A 66 35.59 -3.87 44.89
C LYS A 66 35.62 -2.35 45.06
N ALA A 67 35.94 -1.60 44.01
CA ALA A 67 35.95 -0.14 44.03
C ALA A 67 34.54 0.43 44.29
N ALA A 68 33.51 -0.11 43.61
CA ALA A 68 32.12 0.30 43.79
C ALA A 68 31.59 0.00 45.19
N ALA A 69 31.97 -1.16 45.77
CA ALA A 69 31.59 -1.52 47.12
C ALA A 69 32.23 -0.60 48.19
N ALA A 70 33.45 -0.12 47.92
CA ALA A 70 34.18 0.75 48.83
C ALA A 70 33.77 2.24 48.70
N ASP A 71 33.42 2.70 47.50
CA ASP A 71 32.85 4.04 47.26
C ASP A 71 31.79 4.00 46.15
N PRO A 72 30.50 3.84 46.53
CA PRO A 72 29.38 3.88 45.58
C PRO A 72 29.20 5.24 44.88
N GLY A 73 29.84 6.31 45.36
CA GLY A 73 29.79 7.65 44.76
C GLY A 73 30.77 7.84 43.61
N LEU A 74 31.69 6.90 43.38
CA LEU A 74 32.72 6.99 42.35
C LEU A 74 32.15 6.61 40.97
N GLY A 75 31.53 7.57 40.28
CA GLY A 75 30.81 7.36 39.01
C GLY A 75 31.62 6.66 37.92
N GLY A 76 32.94 6.91 37.86
CA GLY A 76 33.84 6.24 36.89
C GLY A 76 33.89 4.72 37.02
N VAL A 77 33.62 4.16 38.21
CA VAL A 77 33.52 2.71 38.40
C VAL A 77 32.27 2.14 37.76
N HIS A 78 31.13 2.81 37.95
CA HIS A 78 29.87 2.39 37.35
C HIS A 78 29.92 2.49 35.82
N LYS A 79 30.54 3.53 35.27
CA LYS A 79 30.83 3.60 33.82
C LYS A 79 31.62 2.38 33.35
N LEU A 80 32.74 2.07 33.99
CA LEU A 80 33.59 0.93 33.61
C LEU A 80 32.84 -0.42 33.70
N LEU A 81 32.03 -0.63 34.74
CA LEU A 81 31.18 -1.82 34.85
C LEU A 81 30.19 -1.89 33.69
N GLY A 82 29.60 -0.76 33.28
CA GLY A 82 28.77 -0.65 32.09
C GLY A 82 29.52 -1.08 30.82
N ASP A 83 30.72 -0.57 30.61
CA ASP A 83 31.58 -0.91 29.46
C ASP A 83 31.93 -2.41 29.43
N ILE A 84 32.25 -3.00 30.59
CA ILE A 84 32.55 -4.43 30.73
C ILE A 84 31.32 -5.27 30.35
N HIS A 85 30.13 -4.91 30.83
CA HIS A 85 28.89 -5.61 30.47
C HIS A 85 28.62 -5.53 28.95
N LEU A 86 28.86 -4.39 28.32
CA LEU A 86 28.75 -4.27 26.86
C LEU A 86 29.77 -5.10 26.10
N SER A 87 31.02 -5.20 26.60
CA SER A 87 32.02 -6.10 26.00
C SER A 87 31.58 -7.56 26.09
N ARG A 88 31.08 -7.99 27.26
CA ARG A 88 30.56 -9.36 27.46
C ARG A 88 29.34 -9.66 26.58
N ALA A 89 28.49 -8.67 26.32
CA ALA A 89 27.36 -8.82 25.40
C ALA A 89 27.81 -9.11 23.96
N ARG A 90 29.00 -8.61 23.56
CA ARG A 90 29.59 -8.83 22.22
C ARG A 90 30.30 -10.18 22.10
N ASP A 91 30.96 -10.64 23.16
CA ASP A 91 31.80 -11.86 23.16
C ASP A 91 31.01 -13.19 23.28
N GLY A 92 29.68 -13.11 23.46
CA GLY A 92 28.77 -14.26 23.54
C GLY A 92 28.31 -14.57 24.96
N GLY A 93 27.01 -14.84 25.12
CA GLY A 93 26.34 -15.03 26.42
C GLY A 93 24.89 -14.55 26.36
N ASP A 94 24.27 -14.34 27.52
CA ASP A 94 22.95 -13.70 27.63
C ASP A 94 23.07 -12.19 27.37
N ALA A 95 23.08 -11.80 26.09
CA ALA A 95 23.26 -10.42 25.66
C ALA A 95 22.19 -9.49 26.22
N GLU A 96 20.95 -9.97 26.40
CA GLU A 96 19.86 -9.18 26.96
C GLU A 96 20.12 -8.84 28.43
N ALA A 97 20.53 -9.83 29.23
CA ALA A 97 20.91 -9.60 30.62
C ALA A 97 22.13 -8.67 30.76
N GLN A 98 23.14 -8.83 29.89
CA GLN A 98 24.32 -7.96 29.90
C GLN A 98 23.97 -6.52 29.50
N ILE A 99 23.12 -6.30 28.50
CA ILE A 99 22.64 -4.97 28.12
C ILE A 99 21.84 -4.34 29.25
N ALA A 100 20.96 -5.10 29.93
CA ALA A 100 20.21 -4.61 31.07
C ALA A 100 21.13 -4.17 32.23
N ALA A 101 22.14 -4.99 32.55
CA ALA A 101 23.15 -4.66 33.56
C ALA A 101 23.96 -3.39 33.17
N ALA A 102 24.36 -3.27 31.90
CA ALA A 102 25.05 -2.08 31.41
C ALA A 102 24.21 -0.81 31.58
N ILE A 103 22.92 -0.87 31.21
CA ILE A 103 21.97 0.24 31.39
C ILE A 103 21.91 0.67 32.85
N ASP A 104 21.78 -0.28 33.78
CA ASP A 104 21.69 0.05 35.20
C ASP A 104 22.98 0.69 35.72
N GLN A 105 24.15 0.20 35.29
CA GLN A 105 25.43 0.79 35.67
C GLN A 105 25.60 2.22 35.13
N TYR A 106 25.28 2.49 33.86
CA TYR A 106 25.35 3.86 33.33
C TYR A 106 24.35 4.82 34.00
N ARG A 107 23.17 4.32 34.40
CA ARG A 107 22.22 5.14 35.18
C ARG A 107 22.82 5.55 36.53
N VAL A 108 23.50 4.66 37.22
CA VAL A 108 24.19 4.98 38.49
C VAL A 108 25.36 5.92 38.24
N ALA A 109 26.13 5.72 37.16
CA ALA A 109 27.20 6.64 36.76
C ALA A 109 26.69 8.07 36.56
N LEU A 110 25.54 8.27 35.89
CA LEU A 110 24.95 9.60 35.69
C LEU A 110 24.23 10.18 36.92
N GLN A 111 23.84 9.34 37.88
CA GLN A 111 23.33 9.83 39.17
C GLN A 111 24.46 10.44 40.01
N THR A 112 25.64 9.83 39.96
CA THR A 112 26.83 10.22 40.74
C THR A 112 27.63 11.33 40.05
N ASP A 113 27.81 11.24 38.73
CA ASP A 113 28.39 12.28 37.88
C ASP A 113 27.44 12.63 36.71
N PRO A 114 26.52 13.59 36.91
CA PRO A 114 25.56 13.95 35.88
C PRO A 114 26.12 14.69 34.66
N VAL A 115 27.42 14.96 34.61
CA VAL A 115 28.09 15.61 33.47
C VAL A 115 29.07 14.68 32.77
N ASP A 116 29.06 13.39 33.08
CA ASP A 116 29.83 12.36 32.36
C ASP A 116 29.22 12.10 30.98
N GLU A 117 29.92 12.61 29.96
CA GLU A 117 29.48 12.59 28.57
C GLU A 117 29.41 11.17 28.00
N ASP A 118 30.39 10.33 28.31
CA ASP A 118 30.50 8.97 27.77
C ASP A 118 29.35 8.09 28.30
N SER A 119 29.07 8.13 29.60
CA SER A 119 27.93 7.40 30.18
C SER A 119 26.59 7.90 29.63
N CYS A 120 26.45 9.22 29.42
CA CYS A 120 25.23 9.78 28.83
C CYS A 120 25.02 9.25 27.41
N LYS A 121 26.07 9.29 26.58
CA LYS A 121 26.04 8.83 25.19
C LYS A 121 25.74 7.32 25.13
N ALA A 122 26.49 6.51 25.87
CA ALA A 122 26.30 5.05 25.90
C ALA A 122 24.90 4.67 26.36
N LEU A 123 24.39 5.29 27.44
CA LEU A 123 23.05 5.03 27.93
C LEU A 123 21.96 5.41 26.91
N ALA A 124 22.08 6.59 26.30
CA ALA A 124 21.12 7.06 25.31
C ALA A 124 21.10 6.18 24.04
N GLU A 125 22.27 5.73 23.57
CA GLU A 125 22.39 4.79 22.44
C GLU A 125 21.73 3.45 22.76
N LEU A 126 21.99 2.89 23.94
CA LEU A 126 21.34 1.65 24.39
C LEU A 126 19.82 1.80 24.46
N TYR A 127 19.32 2.89 25.02
CA TYR A 127 17.87 3.17 25.02
C TYR A 127 17.30 3.30 23.61
N TYR A 128 18.01 3.96 22.69
CA TYR A 128 17.56 4.09 21.31
C TYR A 128 17.46 2.73 20.59
N HIS A 129 18.49 1.88 20.74
CA HIS A 129 18.55 0.56 20.09
C HIS A 129 17.60 -0.47 20.71
N THR A 130 17.33 -0.36 22.01
CA THR A 130 16.35 -1.21 22.72
C THR A 130 14.90 -0.72 22.58
N GLY A 131 14.64 0.34 21.82
CA GLY A 131 13.31 0.90 21.60
C GLY A 131 12.75 1.72 22.77
N ARG A 132 13.56 1.97 23.81
CA ARG A 132 13.25 2.79 24.99
C ARG A 132 13.42 4.28 24.69
N LEU A 133 12.72 4.76 23.65
CA LEU A 133 12.93 6.07 23.04
C LEU A 133 12.66 7.24 24.00
N LYS A 134 11.70 7.07 24.91
CA LYS A 134 11.37 8.09 25.91
C LYS A 134 12.55 8.32 26.85
N GLU A 135 13.12 7.25 27.39
CA GLU A 135 14.28 7.34 28.27
C GLU A 135 15.53 7.86 27.56
N ALA A 136 15.74 7.51 26.29
CA ALA A 136 16.82 8.08 25.47
C ALA A 136 16.70 9.62 25.39
N GLY A 137 15.50 10.11 25.08
CA GLY A 137 15.24 11.54 24.97
C GLY A 137 15.37 12.28 26.31
N GLU A 138 14.84 11.71 27.39
CA GLU A 138 14.95 12.29 28.74
C GLU A 138 16.41 12.35 29.22
N THR A 139 17.21 11.31 28.94
CA THR A 139 18.64 11.25 29.29
C THR A 139 19.42 12.37 28.60
N LEU A 140 19.30 12.48 27.27
CA LEU A 140 20.00 13.51 26.49
C LEU A 140 19.54 14.92 26.84
N GLN A 141 18.24 15.12 27.09
CA GLN A 141 17.71 16.41 27.54
C GLN A 141 18.22 16.80 28.93
N ALA A 142 18.24 15.85 29.88
CA ALA A 142 18.74 16.11 31.23
C ALA A 142 20.22 16.52 31.21
N PHE A 143 21.03 15.85 30.39
CA PHE A 143 22.43 16.20 30.17
C PHE A 143 22.58 17.58 29.52
N SER A 144 21.80 17.88 28.46
CA SER A 144 21.84 19.15 27.73
C SER A 144 21.57 20.40 28.59
N ARG A 145 20.83 20.24 29.70
CA ARG A 145 20.56 21.31 30.67
C ARG A 145 21.77 21.68 31.53
N LYS A 146 22.73 20.76 31.66
CA LYS A 146 23.94 20.91 32.49
C LYS A 146 25.17 21.22 31.65
N ARG A 147 25.30 20.58 30.47
CA ARG A 147 26.38 20.81 29.52
C ARG A 147 25.87 20.84 28.08
N PRO A 148 26.47 21.65 27.20
CA PRO A 148 26.19 21.56 25.78
C PRO A 148 26.47 20.15 25.24
N ILE A 149 25.54 19.59 24.47
CA ILE A 149 25.75 18.34 23.76
C ILE A 149 26.49 18.57 22.43
N ASP A 150 27.35 17.63 22.07
CA ASP A 150 28.09 17.61 20.82
C ASP A 150 27.18 17.24 19.62
N PRO A 151 27.67 17.36 18.37
CA PRO A 151 26.86 17.02 17.20
C PRO A 151 26.37 15.56 17.15
N PRO A 152 27.18 14.52 17.47
CA PRO A 152 26.71 13.13 17.60
C PRO A 152 25.53 12.94 18.58
N MET A 153 25.59 13.49 19.78
CA MET A 153 24.48 13.40 20.74
C MET A 153 23.26 14.19 20.27
N SER A 154 23.47 15.33 19.61
CA SER A 154 22.38 16.10 18.99
C SER A 154 21.70 15.33 17.85
N LEU A 155 22.48 14.60 17.05
CA LEU A 155 21.97 13.69 16.00
C LEU A 155 21.11 12.59 16.61
N LEU A 156 21.59 11.94 17.68
CA LEU A 156 20.83 10.91 18.39
C LEU A 156 19.52 11.45 18.98
N LEU A 157 19.56 12.63 19.62
CA LEU A 157 18.35 13.29 20.13
C LEU A 157 17.36 13.63 19.00
N GLY A 158 17.86 14.11 17.85
CA GLY A 158 17.05 14.36 16.67
C GLY A 158 16.37 13.09 16.14
N LYS A 159 17.10 11.96 16.07
CA LYS A 159 16.55 10.65 15.71
C LYS A 159 15.50 10.17 16.71
N VAL A 160 15.70 10.40 18.01
CA VAL A 160 14.70 10.11 19.05
C VAL A 160 13.44 10.94 18.84
N TYR A 161 13.55 12.24 18.58
CA TYR A 161 12.41 13.10 18.27
C TYR A 161 11.64 12.62 17.04
N ALA A 162 12.35 12.26 15.96
CA ALA A 162 11.74 11.72 14.75
C ALA A 162 10.92 10.45 15.05
N ARG A 163 11.49 9.47 15.76
CA ARG A 163 10.81 8.20 16.10
C ARG A 163 9.70 8.35 17.13
N THR A 164 9.70 9.42 17.93
CA THR A 164 8.63 9.72 18.90
C THR A 164 7.54 10.64 18.32
N GLY A 165 7.60 10.97 17.02
CA GLY A 165 6.61 11.80 16.33
C GLY A 165 6.74 13.30 16.61
N ARG A 166 7.82 13.74 17.27
CA ARG A 166 8.14 15.16 17.50
C ARG A 166 8.88 15.74 16.30
N THR A 167 8.25 15.73 15.14
CA THR A 167 8.90 16.02 13.85
C THR A 167 9.47 17.45 13.77
N GLY A 168 8.75 18.46 14.26
CA GLY A 168 9.24 19.84 14.26
C GLY A 168 10.48 20.08 15.14
N ASP A 169 10.55 19.43 16.31
CA ASP A 169 11.74 19.46 17.16
C ASP A 169 12.91 18.70 16.51
N ALA A 170 12.62 17.58 15.86
CA ALA A 170 13.59 16.78 15.12
C ALA A 170 14.18 17.58 13.96
N GLU A 171 13.35 18.19 13.13
CA GLU A 171 13.74 19.02 11.99
C GLU A 171 14.67 20.15 12.44
N THR A 172 14.23 20.94 13.43
CA THR A 172 14.99 22.09 13.94
C THR A 172 16.38 21.66 14.44
N LEU A 173 16.44 20.59 15.24
CA LEU A 173 17.69 20.11 15.79
C LEU A 173 18.60 19.51 14.71
N LEU A 174 18.06 18.70 13.81
CA LEU A 174 18.83 18.03 12.76
C LEU A 174 19.35 19.02 11.71
N GLN A 175 18.62 20.11 11.42
CA GLN A 175 19.14 21.23 10.61
C GLN A 175 20.40 21.83 11.24
N GLN A 176 20.43 22.02 12.56
CA GLN A 176 21.63 22.51 13.26
C GLN A 176 22.77 21.48 13.19
N VAL A 177 22.47 20.19 13.27
CA VAL A 177 23.47 19.12 13.14
C VAL A 177 24.08 19.11 11.75
N VAL A 178 23.27 19.13 10.68
CA VAL A 178 23.75 19.17 9.29
C VAL A 178 24.58 20.42 9.02
N ALA A 179 24.17 21.59 9.54
CA ALA A 179 24.96 22.82 9.41
C ALA A 179 26.33 22.73 10.09
N ARG A 180 26.45 22.00 11.21
CA ARG A 180 27.72 21.77 11.92
C ARG A 180 28.55 20.64 11.30
N LEU A 181 27.92 19.73 10.56
CA LEU A 181 28.50 18.55 9.95
C LEU A 181 28.13 18.43 8.44
N PRO A 182 28.53 19.39 7.58
CA PRO A 182 28.02 19.48 6.21
C PRO A 182 28.37 18.29 5.29
N GLY A 183 29.34 17.44 5.67
CA GLY A 183 29.71 16.22 4.94
C GLY A 183 29.25 14.91 5.61
N ASN A 184 28.43 14.97 6.65
CA ASN A 184 27.98 13.78 7.37
C ASN A 184 26.67 13.26 6.76
N ILE A 185 26.76 12.17 6.01
CA ILE A 185 25.61 11.55 5.33
C ILE A 185 24.55 11.05 6.32
N GLU A 186 24.95 10.57 7.50
CA GLU A 186 24.02 10.08 8.52
C GLU A 186 23.12 11.19 9.08
N ALA A 187 23.68 12.40 9.25
CA ALA A 187 22.94 13.58 9.64
C ALA A 187 21.99 14.04 8.51
N ALA A 188 22.47 14.01 7.27
CA ALA A 188 21.66 14.29 6.09
C ALA A 188 20.49 13.30 5.96
N ASP A 189 20.71 12.00 6.18
CA ASP A 189 19.67 10.98 6.16
C ASP A 189 18.64 11.16 7.26
N ALA A 190 19.07 11.48 8.48
CA ALA A 190 18.16 11.74 9.58
C ALA A 190 17.25 12.94 9.29
N LEU A 191 17.80 14.05 8.78
CA LEU A 191 17.01 15.22 8.41
C LEU A 191 16.12 14.95 7.18
N GLY A 192 16.68 14.33 6.14
CA GLY A 192 15.98 13.96 4.92
C GLY A 192 14.77 13.07 5.20
N ALA A 193 14.89 12.08 6.10
CA ALA A 193 13.78 11.22 6.49
C ALA A 193 12.65 11.98 7.23
N VAL A 194 12.98 12.97 8.07
CA VAL A 194 11.98 13.82 8.72
C VAL A 194 11.24 14.67 7.69
N LEU A 195 11.97 15.30 6.78
CA LEU A 195 11.39 16.12 5.70
C LEU A 195 10.55 15.28 4.73
N GLU A 196 11.00 14.06 4.40
CA GLU A 196 10.26 13.09 3.60
C GLU A 196 8.92 12.71 4.26
N PHE A 197 8.93 12.41 5.57
CA PHE A 197 7.73 12.09 6.34
C PHE A 197 6.72 13.27 6.35
N GLU A 198 7.23 14.50 6.43
CA GLU A 198 6.41 15.72 6.33
C GLU A 198 6.04 16.10 4.89
N LYS A 199 6.46 15.30 3.89
CA LYS A 199 6.26 15.52 2.45
C LYS A 199 6.90 16.82 1.93
N LYS A 200 7.89 17.36 2.64
CA LYS A 200 8.73 18.49 2.23
C LYS A 200 9.84 18.00 1.29
N TYR A 201 9.46 17.49 0.12
CA TYR A 201 10.39 16.79 -0.77
C TYR A 201 11.51 17.69 -1.31
N ASP A 202 11.24 18.98 -1.57
CA ASP A 202 12.25 19.91 -2.06
C ASP A 202 13.33 20.21 -1.02
N ASP A 203 12.91 20.43 0.22
CA ASP A 203 13.84 20.61 1.34
C ASP A 203 14.65 19.34 1.58
N ALA A 204 14.01 18.16 1.52
CA ALA A 204 14.70 16.88 1.64
C ALA A 204 15.77 16.69 0.55
N ILE A 205 15.47 17.03 -0.70
CA ILE A 205 16.43 16.95 -1.81
C ILE A 205 17.58 17.93 -1.59
N ALA A 206 17.30 19.16 -1.15
CA ALA A 206 18.31 20.18 -0.88
C ALA A 206 19.35 19.74 0.15
N VAL A 207 18.96 18.91 1.13
CA VAL A 207 19.87 18.33 2.13
C VAL A 207 20.93 17.42 1.48
N TYR A 208 20.59 16.74 0.39
CA TYR A 208 21.50 15.83 -0.32
C TYR A 208 22.30 16.49 -1.44
N MET A 209 21.91 17.68 -1.92
CA MET A 209 22.59 18.38 -3.01
C MET A 209 24.10 18.61 -2.79
N PRO A 210 24.58 18.98 -1.58
CA PRO A 210 26.01 19.15 -1.34
C PRO A 210 26.83 17.87 -1.57
N PHE A 211 26.21 16.70 -1.46
CA PHE A 211 26.89 15.42 -1.66
C PHE A 211 27.07 15.06 -3.14
N LEU A 212 26.51 15.84 -4.07
CA LEU A 212 26.70 15.64 -5.51
C LEU A 212 27.98 16.30 -6.05
N GLU A 213 28.73 17.02 -5.22
CA GLU A 213 29.97 17.71 -5.62
C GLU A 213 31.22 16.87 -5.31
N GLY A 214 32.09 16.67 -6.30
CA GLY A 214 33.40 16.03 -6.10
C GLY A 214 33.34 14.53 -5.75
N GLU A 215 34.12 14.09 -4.77
CA GLU A 215 34.29 12.67 -4.40
C GLU A 215 33.13 12.11 -3.55
N THR A 216 32.19 12.94 -3.11
CA THR A 216 31.05 12.49 -2.28
C THR A 216 29.88 11.97 -3.11
N GLU A 217 29.89 12.17 -4.43
CA GLU A 217 28.88 11.63 -5.33
C GLU A 217 28.92 10.10 -5.27
N SER A 218 27.83 9.48 -4.85
CA SER A 218 27.72 8.04 -4.73
C SER A 218 26.40 7.55 -5.29
N SER A 219 26.36 6.28 -5.70
CA SER A 219 25.12 5.61 -6.12
C SER A 219 24.04 5.72 -5.03
N TYR A 220 24.43 5.63 -3.75
CA TYR A 220 23.53 5.81 -2.61
C TYR A 220 22.83 7.18 -2.61
N VAL A 221 23.59 8.28 -2.69
CA VAL A 221 23.04 9.65 -2.65
C VAL A 221 22.12 9.88 -3.85
N ARG A 222 22.55 9.46 -5.05
CA ARG A 222 21.73 9.53 -6.27
C ARG A 222 20.43 8.74 -6.13
N ASN A 223 20.49 7.54 -5.54
CA ASN A 223 19.30 6.74 -5.25
C ASN A 223 18.35 7.46 -4.28
N ARG A 224 18.85 8.06 -3.20
CA ARG A 224 18.02 8.82 -2.24
C ARG A 224 17.33 10.01 -2.90
N ILE A 225 18.06 10.81 -3.68
CA ILE A 225 17.48 11.93 -4.44
C ILE A 225 16.45 11.43 -5.45
N GLY A 226 16.75 10.36 -6.20
CA GLY A 226 15.82 9.73 -7.13
C GLY A 226 14.51 9.28 -6.48
N THR A 227 14.59 8.66 -5.30
CA THR A 227 13.41 8.26 -4.50
C THR A 227 12.57 9.48 -4.10
N LEU A 228 13.20 10.57 -3.66
CA LEU A 228 12.49 11.80 -3.29
C LEU A 228 11.79 12.45 -4.49
N HIS A 229 12.43 12.46 -5.68
CA HIS A 229 11.77 12.93 -6.90
C HIS A 229 10.59 12.03 -7.31
N LEU A 230 10.72 10.71 -7.16
CA LEU A 230 9.63 9.76 -7.43
C LEU A 230 8.42 10.04 -6.52
N LEU A 231 8.65 10.22 -5.21
CA LEU A 231 7.60 10.57 -4.24
C LEU A 231 6.97 11.94 -4.51
N ALA A 232 7.75 12.89 -5.04
CA ALA A 232 7.27 14.21 -5.45
C ALA A 232 6.51 14.20 -6.79
N GLY A 233 6.36 13.05 -7.46
CA GLY A 233 5.73 12.94 -8.78
C GLY A 233 6.59 13.47 -9.94
N ARG A 234 7.88 13.73 -9.70
CA ARG A 234 8.84 14.22 -10.69
C ARG A 234 9.57 13.05 -11.36
N TYR A 235 8.83 12.28 -12.14
CA TYR A 235 9.29 11.00 -12.66
C TYR A 235 10.54 11.11 -13.55
N GLN A 236 10.66 12.16 -14.37
CA GLN A 236 11.83 12.37 -15.23
C GLN A 236 13.12 12.64 -14.43
N ASP A 237 13.04 13.46 -13.38
CA ASP A 237 14.20 13.73 -12.52
C ASP A 237 14.58 12.49 -11.70
N ALA A 238 13.59 11.69 -11.28
CA ALA A 238 13.81 10.42 -10.61
C ALA A 238 14.58 9.45 -11.51
N ILE A 239 14.14 9.30 -12.76
CA ILE A 239 14.79 8.47 -13.79
C ILE A 239 16.25 8.88 -13.97
N GLN A 240 16.53 10.18 -14.15
CA GLN A 240 17.89 10.68 -14.34
C GLN A 240 18.80 10.34 -13.15
N ASN A 241 18.33 10.53 -11.92
CA ASN A 241 19.12 10.22 -10.73
C ASN A 241 19.36 8.72 -10.55
N PHE A 242 18.36 7.87 -10.81
CA PHE A 242 18.53 6.42 -10.74
C PHE A 242 19.45 5.88 -11.85
N GLN A 243 19.37 6.41 -13.07
CA GLN A 243 20.31 6.08 -14.14
C GLN A 243 21.73 6.47 -13.76
N ARG A 244 21.93 7.69 -13.23
CA ARG A 244 23.23 8.15 -12.77
C ARG A 244 23.78 7.27 -11.64
N ALA A 245 22.93 6.80 -10.73
CA ALA A 245 23.32 5.86 -9.69
C ALA A 245 23.84 4.54 -10.27
N GLN A 246 23.18 4.01 -11.29
CA GLN A 246 23.60 2.79 -12.00
C GLN A 246 24.89 2.98 -12.81
N GLU A 247 25.16 4.19 -13.31
CA GLU A 247 26.44 4.49 -13.96
C GLU A 247 27.60 4.48 -12.96
N ILE A 248 27.36 5.01 -11.75
CA ILE A 248 28.36 5.08 -10.67
C ILE A 248 28.65 3.67 -10.13
N ASP A 249 27.61 2.91 -9.82
CA ASP A 249 27.71 1.54 -9.35
C ASP A 249 26.71 0.64 -10.10
N PRO A 250 27.14 -0.01 -11.19
CA PRO A 250 26.31 -0.93 -11.94
C PRO A 250 25.91 -2.18 -11.16
N ALA A 251 26.57 -2.52 -10.03
CA ALA A 251 26.22 -3.66 -9.21
C ALA A 251 25.08 -3.36 -8.22
N ASP A 252 24.83 -2.08 -7.92
CA ASP A 252 23.79 -1.65 -7.01
C ASP A 252 22.38 -1.85 -7.59
N THR A 253 21.60 -2.73 -6.98
CA THR A 253 20.24 -3.05 -7.39
C THR A 253 19.17 -2.24 -6.65
N ARG A 254 19.54 -1.47 -5.60
CA ARG A 254 18.60 -0.84 -4.66
C ARG A 254 17.55 0.03 -5.32
N SER A 255 17.90 0.70 -6.42
CA SER A 255 17.00 1.61 -7.13
C SER A 255 16.37 1.03 -8.39
N LEU A 256 16.71 -0.19 -8.82
CA LEU A 256 16.17 -0.73 -10.07
C LEU A 256 14.64 -0.88 -10.02
N LEU A 257 14.10 -1.28 -8.87
CA LEU A 257 12.65 -1.36 -8.67
C LEU A 257 12.00 0.03 -8.76
N SER A 258 12.57 1.02 -8.06
CA SER A 258 12.08 2.40 -8.09
C SER A 258 12.25 3.07 -9.46
N LEU A 259 13.30 2.71 -10.22
CA LEU A 259 13.49 3.18 -11.59
C LEU A 259 12.41 2.63 -12.52
N ALA A 260 12.12 1.33 -12.41
CA ALA A 260 11.03 0.72 -13.17
C ALA A 260 9.67 1.38 -12.86
N GLN A 261 9.42 1.66 -11.57
CA GLN A 261 8.24 2.40 -11.14
C GLN A 261 8.22 3.83 -11.70
N ALA A 262 9.35 4.54 -11.68
CA ALA A 262 9.44 5.89 -12.24
C ALA A 262 9.12 5.91 -13.74
N TYR A 263 9.60 4.92 -14.52
CA TYR A 263 9.22 4.77 -15.92
C TYR A 263 7.73 4.48 -16.10
N GLN A 264 7.15 3.60 -15.28
CA GLN A 264 5.74 3.26 -15.32
C GLN A 264 4.86 4.50 -15.09
N GLU A 265 5.16 5.29 -14.06
CA GLU A 265 4.42 6.51 -13.74
C GLU A 265 4.66 7.63 -14.78
N ALA A 266 5.83 7.65 -15.42
CA ALA A 266 6.10 8.51 -16.57
C ALA A 266 5.36 8.09 -17.86
N GLY A 267 4.75 6.89 -17.87
CA GLY A 267 4.05 6.33 -19.03
C GLY A 267 4.95 5.57 -20.02
N ASP A 268 6.24 5.41 -19.73
CA ASP A 268 7.17 4.63 -20.57
C ASP A 268 7.19 3.17 -20.13
N MET A 269 6.18 2.42 -20.56
CA MET A 269 5.97 1.03 -20.16
C MET A 269 7.10 0.11 -20.65
N ASP A 270 7.63 0.35 -21.85
CA ASP A 270 8.73 -0.44 -22.40
C ASP A 270 10.00 -0.29 -21.56
N ALA A 271 10.33 0.94 -21.12
CA ALA A 271 11.46 1.17 -20.22
C ALA A 271 11.23 0.60 -18.82
N ALA A 272 10.00 0.62 -18.32
CA ALA A 272 9.64 -0.02 -17.05
C ALA A 272 9.87 -1.53 -17.10
N ILE A 273 9.38 -2.21 -18.15
CA ILE A 273 9.56 -3.65 -18.37
C ILE A 273 11.04 -4.01 -18.44
N ARG A 274 11.84 -3.28 -19.25
CA ARG A 274 13.29 -3.51 -19.34
C ARG A 274 13.98 -3.35 -17.99
N SER A 275 13.56 -2.38 -17.18
CA SER A 275 14.12 -2.15 -15.85
C SER A 275 13.78 -3.28 -14.87
N TYR A 276 12.54 -3.80 -14.90
CA TYR A 276 12.18 -5.01 -14.14
C TYR A 276 12.97 -6.23 -14.60
N GLU A 277 13.13 -6.43 -15.90
CA GLU A 277 13.92 -7.53 -16.46
C GLU A 277 15.39 -7.46 -16.03
N HIS A 278 15.97 -6.27 -16.01
CA HIS A 278 17.34 -6.06 -15.54
C HIS A 278 17.49 -6.39 -14.05
N LEU A 279 16.52 -5.97 -13.20
CA LEU A 279 16.48 -6.35 -11.79
C LEU A 279 16.37 -7.87 -11.63
N ILE A 280 15.47 -8.51 -12.38
CA ILE A 280 15.28 -9.96 -12.36
C ILE A 280 16.55 -10.70 -12.81
N GLN A 281 17.31 -10.15 -13.76
CA GLN A 281 18.57 -10.76 -14.20
C GLN A 281 19.63 -10.73 -13.10
N LYS A 282 19.74 -9.62 -12.36
CA LYS A 282 20.69 -9.46 -11.24
C LYS A 282 20.25 -10.22 -9.99
N GLU A 283 18.95 -10.24 -9.75
CA GLU A 283 18.31 -10.92 -8.63
C GLU A 283 17.24 -11.90 -9.13
N PRO A 284 17.62 -13.10 -9.60
CA PRO A 284 16.67 -14.08 -10.15
C PRO A 284 15.52 -14.45 -9.21
N GLY A 285 15.74 -14.26 -7.91
CA GLY A 285 14.81 -14.49 -6.82
C GLY A 285 13.87 -13.35 -6.45
N ASN A 286 13.95 -12.21 -7.11
CA ASN A 286 13.13 -11.06 -6.78
C ASN A 286 11.69 -11.26 -7.31
N LEU A 287 10.83 -11.86 -6.47
CA LEU A 287 9.44 -12.15 -6.83
C LEU A 287 8.62 -10.87 -7.04
N GLU A 288 8.95 -9.80 -6.33
CA GLU A 288 8.29 -8.50 -6.44
C GLU A 288 8.49 -7.88 -7.82
N ALA A 289 9.72 -7.87 -8.34
CA ALA A 289 10.01 -7.38 -9.68
C ALA A 289 9.24 -8.18 -10.76
N ARG A 290 9.12 -9.51 -10.59
CA ARG A 290 8.34 -10.37 -11.49
C ARG A 290 6.85 -10.06 -11.44
N LEU A 291 6.31 -9.85 -10.24
CA LEU A 291 4.91 -9.49 -10.02
C LEU A 291 4.57 -8.16 -10.71
N HIS A 292 5.37 -7.11 -10.48
CA HIS A 292 5.13 -5.81 -11.10
C HIS A 292 5.21 -5.88 -12.62
N ARG A 293 6.18 -6.62 -13.17
CA ARG A 293 6.25 -6.86 -14.62
C ARG A 293 5.01 -7.59 -15.14
N ALA A 294 4.50 -8.58 -14.42
CA ALA A 294 3.31 -9.34 -14.82
C ALA A 294 2.04 -8.46 -14.82
N LEU A 295 1.85 -7.65 -13.78
CA LEU A 295 0.75 -6.69 -13.67
C LEU A 295 0.80 -5.66 -14.81
N LEU A 296 1.99 -5.22 -15.19
CA LEU A 296 2.18 -4.29 -16.29
C LEU A 296 1.79 -4.91 -17.64
N TRP A 297 2.23 -6.14 -17.92
CA TRP A 297 1.78 -6.88 -19.12
C TRP A 297 0.26 -7.08 -19.16
N GLN A 298 -0.36 -7.36 -18.01
CA GLN A 298 -1.81 -7.51 -17.92
C GLN A 298 -2.54 -6.19 -18.23
N LYS A 299 -2.01 -5.05 -17.75
CA LYS A 299 -2.55 -3.72 -18.05
C LYS A 299 -2.47 -3.38 -19.54
N GLU A 300 -1.40 -3.79 -20.22
CA GLU A 300 -1.24 -3.65 -21.68
C GLU A 300 -2.12 -4.61 -22.49
N GLY A 301 -2.81 -5.55 -21.83
CA GLY A 301 -3.64 -6.57 -22.48
C GLY A 301 -2.84 -7.75 -23.05
N ASP A 302 -1.53 -7.85 -22.79
CA ASP A 302 -0.73 -9.04 -23.11
C ASP A 302 -0.91 -10.10 -22.01
N THR A 303 -2.09 -10.72 -22.02
CA THR A 303 -2.47 -11.78 -21.09
C THR A 303 -1.51 -12.98 -21.16
N ALA A 304 -0.90 -13.25 -22.31
CA ALA A 304 0.02 -14.38 -22.47
C ALA A 304 1.34 -14.12 -21.72
N ALA A 305 1.93 -12.93 -21.89
CA ALA A 305 3.13 -12.52 -21.17
C ALA A 305 2.89 -12.39 -19.66
N ALA A 306 1.72 -11.88 -19.25
CA ALA A 306 1.31 -11.80 -17.86
C ALA A 306 1.24 -13.19 -17.21
N LEU A 307 0.49 -14.13 -17.81
CA LEU A 307 0.36 -15.50 -17.31
C LEU A 307 1.70 -16.24 -17.26
N LYS A 308 2.60 -16.00 -18.23
CA LYS A 308 3.95 -16.55 -18.20
C LYS A 308 4.71 -16.02 -16.97
N SER A 309 4.70 -14.71 -16.74
CA SER A 309 5.38 -14.10 -15.59
C SER A 309 4.81 -14.58 -14.25
N TYR A 310 3.49 -14.75 -14.15
CA TYR A 310 2.86 -15.32 -12.95
C TYR A 310 3.30 -16.77 -12.67
N ARG A 311 3.46 -17.60 -13.70
CA ARG A 311 4.00 -18.97 -13.54
C ARG A 311 5.44 -18.97 -13.04
N GLU A 312 6.28 -18.08 -13.57
CA GLU A 312 7.66 -17.93 -13.11
C GLU A 312 7.73 -17.60 -11.60
N ILE A 313 6.80 -16.78 -11.08
CA ILE A 313 6.73 -16.48 -9.63
C ILE A 313 6.43 -17.76 -8.82
N ILE A 314 5.44 -18.55 -9.25
CA ILE A 314 5.04 -19.78 -8.58
C ILE A 314 6.19 -20.81 -8.59
N GLU A 315 6.84 -20.99 -9.73
CA GLU A 315 7.98 -21.91 -9.88
C GLU A 315 9.15 -21.51 -8.97
N MET A 316 9.48 -20.21 -8.94
CA MET A 316 10.57 -19.70 -8.12
C MET A 316 10.30 -19.82 -6.61
N ALA A 317 9.06 -19.58 -6.17
CA ALA A 317 8.69 -19.73 -4.77
C ALA A 317 8.71 -21.21 -4.33
N ASN A 318 8.12 -22.11 -5.13
CA ASN A 318 8.07 -23.54 -4.82
C ASN A 318 9.46 -24.20 -4.79
N GLY A 319 10.43 -23.67 -5.55
CA GLY A 319 11.79 -24.20 -5.59
C GLY A 319 12.66 -23.89 -4.36
N ARG A 320 12.21 -23.01 -3.45
CA ARG A 320 13.06 -22.43 -2.39
C ARG A 320 12.78 -22.91 -0.96
N GLY A 321 11.77 -23.77 -0.76
CA GLY A 321 11.43 -24.29 0.56
C GLY A 321 10.54 -23.32 1.35
N ALA A 322 10.98 -22.86 2.52
CA ALA A 322 10.17 -22.01 3.39
C ALA A 322 9.91 -20.63 2.75
N VAL A 323 8.64 -20.30 2.59
CA VAL A 323 8.17 -19.03 2.02
C VAL A 323 8.06 -18.00 3.14
N THR A 324 8.64 -16.81 2.95
CA THR A 324 8.48 -15.68 3.88
C THR A 324 7.06 -15.10 3.79
N ASP A 325 6.54 -14.45 4.83
CA ASP A 325 5.20 -13.82 4.81
C ASP A 325 5.00 -12.87 3.61
N ARG A 326 6.07 -12.17 3.21
CA ARG A 326 6.07 -11.28 2.04
C ARG A 326 5.91 -12.04 0.72
N GLU A 327 6.66 -13.13 0.55
CA GLU A 327 6.54 -13.99 -0.65
C GLU A 327 5.19 -14.69 -0.69
N ALA A 328 4.65 -15.03 0.47
CA ALA A 328 3.35 -15.64 0.64
C ALA A 328 2.21 -14.68 0.20
N ALA A 329 2.32 -13.39 0.55
CA ALA A 329 1.44 -12.34 0.03
C ALA A 329 1.57 -12.14 -1.49
N ILE A 330 2.80 -12.20 -2.04
CA ILE A 330 3.03 -12.13 -3.49
C ILE A 330 2.38 -13.33 -4.20
N LEU A 331 2.46 -14.54 -3.63
CA LEU A 331 1.80 -15.73 -4.16
C LEU A 331 0.28 -15.61 -4.13
N ALA A 332 -0.30 -15.14 -3.01
CA ALA A 332 -1.73 -14.92 -2.89
C ALA A 332 -2.25 -13.96 -3.98
N LEU A 333 -1.56 -12.84 -4.19
CA LEU A 333 -1.88 -11.89 -5.27
C LEU A 333 -1.70 -12.52 -6.65
N THR A 334 -0.60 -13.26 -6.88
CA THR A 334 -0.32 -13.95 -8.14
C THR A 334 -1.44 -14.91 -8.53
N TYR A 335 -1.86 -15.78 -7.60
CA TYR A 335 -2.97 -16.70 -7.80
C TYR A 335 -4.31 -15.98 -8.00
N SER A 336 -4.54 -14.87 -7.31
CA SER A 336 -5.74 -14.05 -7.50
C SER A 336 -5.80 -13.45 -8.91
N GLN A 337 -4.69 -12.93 -9.42
CA GLN A 337 -4.62 -12.37 -10.78
C GLN A 337 -4.79 -13.46 -11.86
N ILE A 338 -4.17 -14.63 -11.68
CA ILE A 338 -4.43 -15.78 -12.57
C ILE A 338 -5.92 -16.16 -12.55
N GLY A 339 -6.54 -16.21 -11.37
CA GLY A 339 -7.95 -16.53 -11.20
C GLY A 339 -8.87 -15.53 -11.93
N LEU A 340 -8.58 -14.23 -11.84
CA LEU A 340 -9.31 -13.19 -12.56
C LEU A 340 -9.21 -13.36 -14.08
N VAL A 341 -8.00 -13.55 -14.61
CA VAL A 341 -7.78 -13.83 -16.04
C VAL A 341 -8.56 -15.06 -16.50
N GLN A 342 -8.62 -16.10 -15.68
CA GLN A 342 -9.39 -17.32 -15.96
C GLN A 342 -10.90 -17.08 -15.90
N MET A 343 -11.39 -16.26 -14.96
CA MET A 343 -12.81 -15.85 -14.91
C MET A 343 -13.23 -15.13 -16.18
N ASP A 344 -12.42 -14.18 -16.65
CA ASP A 344 -12.69 -13.43 -17.89
C ASP A 344 -12.72 -14.35 -19.11
N ALA A 345 -11.84 -15.37 -19.13
CA ALA A 345 -11.85 -16.43 -20.12
C ALA A 345 -12.97 -17.47 -19.95
N ARG A 346 -13.87 -17.29 -18.96
CA ARG A 346 -14.95 -18.23 -18.57
C ARG A 346 -14.46 -19.62 -18.16
N GLN A 347 -13.21 -19.73 -17.71
CA GLN A 347 -12.59 -20.94 -17.20
C GLN A 347 -12.83 -21.04 -15.68
N TYR A 348 -14.09 -21.15 -15.29
CA TYR A 348 -14.50 -20.98 -13.89
C TYR A 348 -13.95 -22.05 -12.94
N ILE A 349 -13.80 -23.29 -13.41
CA ILE A 349 -13.26 -24.39 -12.59
C ILE A 349 -11.77 -24.15 -12.26
N GLU A 350 -11.01 -23.66 -13.22
CA GLU A 350 -9.60 -23.30 -13.10
C GLU A 350 -9.46 -22.04 -12.25
N ALA A 351 -10.30 -21.04 -12.47
CA ALA A 351 -10.36 -19.82 -11.67
C ALA A 351 -10.57 -20.15 -10.19
N ALA A 352 -11.53 -21.02 -9.88
CA ALA A 352 -11.79 -21.47 -8.51
C ALA A 352 -10.57 -22.17 -7.88
N LYS A 353 -9.83 -22.99 -8.64
CA LYS A 353 -8.58 -23.58 -8.15
C LYS A 353 -7.54 -22.51 -7.83
N SER A 354 -7.38 -21.51 -8.69
CA SER A 354 -6.44 -20.41 -8.48
C SER A 354 -6.82 -19.58 -7.26
N PHE A 355 -8.08 -19.15 -7.11
CA PHE A 355 -8.50 -18.41 -5.91
C PHE A 355 -8.37 -19.23 -4.62
N LYS A 356 -8.59 -20.55 -4.69
CA LYS A 356 -8.33 -21.41 -3.55
C LYS A 356 -6.85 -21.43 -3.17
N GLN A 357 -5.94 -21.55 -4.13
CA GLN A 357 -4.50 -21.43 -3.88
C GLN A 357 -4.13 -20.05 -3.30
N ALA A 358 -4.81 -18.98 -3.75
CA ALA A 358 -4.63 -17.66 -3.16
C ALA A 358 -5.02 -17.62 -1.68
N LEU A 359 -6.16 -18.20 -1.30
CA LEU A 359 -6.60 -18.31 0.09
C LEU A 359 -5.63 -19.12 0.95
N ASP A 360 -5.03 -20.17 0.37
CA ASP A 360 -4.08 -21.05 1.06
C ASP A 360 -2.69 -20.40 1.21
N SER A 361 -2.37 -19.34 0.44
CA SER A 361 -0.99 -18.84 0.28
C SER A 361 -0.51 -17.81 1.33
N ALA A 362 -1.36 -17.11 2.09
CA ALA A 362 -1.03 -16.42 3.37
C ALA A 362 -2.08 -15.38 3.83
N GLY A 363 -2.00 -15.00 5.12
CA GLY A 363 -2.69 -13.87 5.75
C GLY A 363 -4.12 -14.16 6.18
N GLU A 364 -4.77 -13.19 6.83
CA GLU A 364 -6.24 -13.17 6.89
C GLU A 364 -6.75 -12.76 5.50
N PRO A 365 -7.33 -13.68 4.71
CA PRO A 365 -7.77 -13.38 3.36
C PRO A 365 -8.90 -12.36 3.38
N ALA A 366 -8.82 -11.37 2.51
CA ALA A 366 -9.83 -10.33 2.41
C ALA A 366 -11.19 -10.90 1.93
N PRO A 367 -12.34 -10.31 2.32
CA PRO A 367 -13.68 -10.77 1.92
C PRO A 367 -13.85 -10.94 0.41
N GLU A 368 -13.20 -10.09 -0.38
CA GLU A 368 -13.26 -10.06 -1.84
C GLU A 368 -12.78 -11.37 -2.46
N LEU A 369 -11.76 -12.00 -1.88
CA LEU A 369 -11.25 -13.27 -2.40
C LEU A 369 -12.25 -14.42 -2.20
N PHE A 370 -13.05 -14.39 -1.12
CA PHE A 370 -14.15 -15.33 -0.94
C PHE A 370 -15.29 -15.08 -1.92
N LEU A 371 -15.60 -13.81 -2.22
CA LEU A 371 -16.58 -13.45 -3.24
C LEU A 371 -16.15 -13.96 -4.62
N LEU A 372 -14.89 -13.74 -5.01
CA LEU A 372 -14.33 -14.22 -6.27
C LEU A 372 -14.36 -15.74 -6.36
N LEU A 373 -13.89 -16.44 -5.32
CA LEU A 373 -13.94 -17.91 -5.28
C LEU A 373 -15.38 -18.43 -5.34
N GLY A 374 -16.28 -17.88 -4.52
CA GLY A 374 -17.68 -18.30 -4.50
C GLY A 374 -18.37 -18.06 -5.85
N ARG A 375 -18.04 -16.95 -6.53
CA ARG A 375 -18.56 -16.66 -7.88
C ARG A 375 -18.00 -17.62 -8.92
N ALA A 376 -16.70 -17.91 -8.87
CA ALA A 376 -16.09 -18.91 -9.75
C ALA A 376 -16.70 -20.31 -9.55
N GLU A 377 -16.94 -20.73 -8.30
CA GLU A 377 -17.61 -22.02 -8.03
C GLU A 377 -19.07 -22.02 -8.53
N LEU A 378 -19.82 -20.93 -8.30
CA LEU A 378 -21.20 -20.82 -8.76
C LEU A 378 -21.32 -20.90 -10.29
N GLU A 379 -20.55 -20.09 -11.01
CA GLU A 379 -20.51 -20.06 -12.48
C GLU A 379 -19.91 -21.35 -13.07
N GLY A 380 -19.02 -22.01 -12.32
CA GLY A 380 -18.50 -23.34 -12.62
C GLY A 380 -19.50 -24.49 -12.41
N GLY A 381 -20.75 -24.18 -12.02
CA GLY A 381 -21.82 -25.17 -11.81
C GLY A 381 -21.74 -25.91 -10.48
N LYS A 382 -21.04 -25.34 -9.49
CA LYS A 382 -20.80 -25.92 -8.15
C LYS A 382 -21.38 -25.02 -7.04
N PRO A 383 -22.71 -24.87 -6.98
CA PRO A 383 -23.35 -23.97 -6.02
C PRO A 383 -23.20 -24.43 -4.56
N ASP A 384 -23.02 -25.73 -4.31
CA ASP A 384 -22.78 -26.26 -2.96
C ASP A 384 -21.39 -25.86 -2.42
N GLU A 385 -20.37 -25.90 -3.27
CA GLU A 385 -19.04 -25.38 -2.97
C GLU A 385 -19.07 -23.87 -2.73
N ALA A 386 -19.75 -23.10 -3.60
CA ALA A 386 -19.93 -21.66 -3.40
C ALA A 386 -20.57 -21.34 -2.03
N ARG A 387 -21.59 -22.11 -1.64
CA ARG A 387 -22.24 -21.96 -0.32
C ARG A 387 -21.30 -22.29 0.84
N ARG A 388 -20.43 -23.30 0.70
CA ARG A 388 -19.43 -23.62 1.73
C ARG A 388 -18.41 -22.49 1.89
N VAL A 389 -17.92 -21.95 0.78
CA VAL A 389 -16.98 -20.82 0.77
C VAL A 389 -17.59 -19.61 1.45
N LEU A 390 -18.83 -19.25 1.14
CA LEU A 390 -19.50 -18.12 1.80
C LEU A 390 -19.88 -18.38 3.25
N ALA A 391 -20.15 -19.63 3.65
CA ALA A 391 -20.37 -19.97 5.05
C ALA A 391 -19.08 -19.86 5.88
N GLU A 392 -17.93 -20.10 5.27
CA GLU A 392 -16.64 -19.77 5.88
C GLU A 392 -16.42 -18.26 5.96
N ALA A 393 -16.61 -17.55 4.85
CA ALA A 393 -16.44 -16.10 4.78
C ALA A 393 -17.33 -15.37 5.80
N ALA A 394 -18.60 -15.75 5.93
CA ALA A 394 -19.55 -15.14 6.87
C ALA A 394 -19.20 -15.39 8.35
N ARG A 395 -18.39 -16.42 8.66
CA ARG A 395 -17.87 -16.64 10.03
C ARG A 395 -16.71 -15.69 10.34
N ARG A 396 -15.89 -15.37 9.33
CA ARG A 396 -14.74 -14.46 9.46
C ARG A 396 -15.17 -13.00 9.39
N PHE A 397 -16.14 -12.70 8.54
CA PHE A 397 -16.65 -11.36 8.25
C PHE A 397 -18.16 -11.29 8.52
N PRO A 398 -18.57 -11.38 9.80
CA PRO A 398 -19.98 -11.48 10.16
C PRO A 398 -20.79 -10.22 9.83
N ASP A 399 -20.14 -9.08 9.56
CA ASP A 399 -20.79 -7.81 9.25
C ASP A 399 -20.77 -7.44 7.77
N ASP A 400 -20.01 -8.16 6.95
CA ASP A 400 -19.89 -7.91 5.51
C ASP A 400 -21.23 -8.18 4.79
N LEU A 401 -21.78 -7.14 4.18
CA LEU A 401 -23.07 -7.18 3.53
C LEU A 401 -23.01 -7.89 2.18
N ASP A 402 -21.94 -7.72 1.41
CA ASP A 402 -21.81 -8.28 0.07
C ASP A 402 -21.72 -9.80 0.10
N LEU A 403 -20.97 -10.35 1.07
CA LEU A 403 -20.93 -11.79 1.33
C LEU A 403 -22.32 -12.34 1.65
N LYS A 404 -23.10 -11.63 2.46
CA LYS A 404 -24.46 -12.04 2.81
C LYS A 404 -25.41 -11.90 1.64
N VAL A 405 -25.32 -10.83 0.85
CA VAL A 405 -26.16 -10.65 -0.34
C VAL A 405 -25.87 -11.76 -1.34
N PHE A 406 -24.60 -12.11 -1.54
CA PHE A 406 -24.21 -13.16 -2.46
C PHE A 406 -24.74 -14.56 -2.06
N GLN A 407 -24.91 -14.85 -0.76
CA GLN A 407 -25.62 -16.07 -0.33
C GLN A 407 -27.07 -16.14 -0.84
N GLY A 408 -27.76 -15.00 -0.92
CA GLY A 408 -29.09 -14.91 -1.50
C GLY A 408 -29.09 -15.08 -3.02
N GLU A 409 -28.05 -14.61 -3.72
CA GLU A 409 -27.87 -14.84 -5.16
C GLU A 409 -27.75 -16.33 -5.47
N ILE A 410 -26.99 -17.09 -4.67
CA ILE A 410 -26.85 -18.54 -4.84
C ILE A 410 -28.22 -19.25 -4.77
N LEU A 411 -29.08 -18.87 -3.82
CA LEU A 411 -30.43 -19.46 -3.69
C LEU A 411 -31.27 -19.25 -4.95
N ILE A 412 -31.19 -18.07 -5.58
CA ILE A 412 -31.90 -17.76 -6.82
C ILE A 412 -31.36 -18.60 -7.98
N THR A 413 -30.04 -18.71 -8.11
CA THR A 413 -29.40 -19.54 -9.14
C THR A 413 -29.77 -21.02 -9.00
N GLN A 414 -29.94 -21.50 -7.78
CA GLN A 414 -30.44 -22.86 -7.49
C GLN A 414 -31.96 -23.03 -7.72
N GLY A 415 -32.68 -21.95 -8.03
CA GLY A 415 -34.13 -21.95 -8.28
C GLY A 415 -34.99 -21.80 -7.02
N ASP A 416 -34.42 -21.62 -5.83
CA ASP A 416 -35.15 -21.36 -4.58
C ASP A 416 -35.37 -19.85 -4.38
N GLU A 417 -36.12 -19.23 -5.29
CA GLU A 417 -36.48 -17.82 -5.19
C GLU A 417 -37.33 -17.50 -3.93
N PRO A 418 -38.29 -18.34 -3.49
CA PRO A 418 -39.00 -18.14 -2.23
C PRO A 418 -38.08 -18.18 -1.00
N GLY A 419 -37.08 -19.06 -1.00
CA GLY A 419 -36.02 -19.10 0.02
C GLY A 419 -35.18 -17.85 0.01
N ALA A 420 -34.69 -17.43 -1.17
CA ALA A 420 -33.92 -16.20 -1.33
C ALA A 420 -34.66 -14.96 -0.81
N ARG A 421 -35.97 -14.84 -1.11
CA ARG A 421 -36.79 -13.72 -0.63
C ARG A 421 -36.92 -13.71 0.89
N ARG A 422 -37.13 -14.87 1.52
CA ARG A 422 -37.17 -14.99 2.99
C ARG A 422 -35.82 -14.63 3.61
N TYR A 423 -34.74 -15.11 2.99
CA TYR A 423 -33.37 -14.82 3.41
C TYR A 423 -33.07 -13.31 3.34
N TYR A 424 -33.34 -12.66 2.20
CA TYR A 424 -33.14 -11.22 2.05
C TYR A 424 -33.98 -10.40 3.01
N SER A 425 -35.24 -10.77 3.26
CA SER A 425 -36.08 -10.07 4.24
C SER A 425 -35.45 -10.12 5.64
N SER A 426 -34.98 -11.30 6.06
CA SER A 426 -34.27 -11.47 7.33
C SER A 426 -32.95 -10.69 7.38
N LEU A 427 -32.20 -10.67 6.28
CA LEU A 427 -30.95 -9.90 6.16
C LEU A 427 -31.21 -8.40 6.36
N LEU A 428 -32.21 -7.86 5.68
CA LEU A 428 -32.59 -6.45 5.76
C LEU A 428 -33.05 -6.07 7.16
N ASP A 429 -33.86 -6.91 7.83
CA ASP A 429 -34.29 -6.65 9.21
C ASP A 429 -33.10 -6.65 10.18
N ARG A 430 -32.14 -7.57 10.02
CA ARG A 430 -30.91 -7.62 10.84
C ARG A 430 -29.98 -6.44 10.57
N ALA A 431 -29.95 -5.93 9.35
CA ALA A 431 -29.18 -4.74 8.97
C ALA A 431 -29.87 -3.43 9.41
N GLY A 432 -30.89 -3.49 10.28
CA GLY A 432 -31.66 -2.33 10.72
C GLY A 432 -32.54 -1.71 9.62
N GLY A 433 -32.65 -2.36 8.47
CA GLY A 433 -33.33 -1.85 7.29
C GLY A 433 -32.70 -0.57 6.74
N SER A 434 -31.37 -0.44 6.72
CA SER A 434 -30.68 0.70 6.11
C SER A 434 -30.96 0.78 4.59
N ALA A 435 -30.99 1.99 4.04
CA ALA A 435 -31.21 2.19 2.61
C ALA A 435 -30.13 1.50 1.75
N GLU A 436 -28.88 1.54 2.20
CA GLU A 436 -27.74 0.80 1.62
C GLU A 436 -28.02 -0.70 1.50
N ALA A 437 -28.52 -1.34 2.57
CA ALA A 437 -28.83 -2.77 2.52
C ALA A 437 -29.93 -3.10 1.50
N TYR A 438 -30.96 -2.26 1.40
CA TYR A 438 -31.98 -2.39 0.34
C TYR A 438 -31.38 -2.20 -1.05
N ALA A 439 -30.47 -1.25 -1.23
CA ALA A 439 -29.79 -1.00 -2.50
C ALA A 439 -29.00 -2.23 -2.95
N HIS A 440 -28.12 -2.78 -2.11
CA HIS A 440 -27.29 -3.95 -2.45
C HIS A 440 -28.14 -5.19 -2.80
N VAL A 441 -29.16 -5.50 -1.97
CA VAL A 441 -30.08 -6.62 -2.25
C VAL A 441 -30.83 -6.40 -3.56
N SER A 442 -31.30 -5.18 -3.81
CA SER A 442 -32.06 -4.88 -5.02
C SER A 442 -31.20 -4.93 -6.28
N GLU A 443 -29.95 -4.49 -6.21
CA GLU A 443 -28.99 -4.59 -7.31
C GLU A 443 -28.72 -6.05 -7.67
N ALA A 444 -28.47 -6.89 -6.66
CA ALA A 444 -28.31 -8.33 -6.84
C ALA A 444 -29.51 -8.98 -7.56
N LEU A 445 -30.73 -8.60 -7.17
CA LEU A 445 -31.97 -9.08 -7.81
C LEU A 445 -32.14 -8.54 -9.24
N LEU A 446 -31.80 -7.27 -9.48
CA LEU A 446 -31.86 -6.62 -10.79
C LEU A 446 -30.88 -7.28 -11.78
N ARG A 447 -29.63 -7.55 -11.37
CA ARG A 447 -28.63 -8.26 -12.19
C ARG A 447 -29.12 -9.65 -12.61
N GLN A 448 -29.81 -10.34 -11.71
CA GLN A 448 -30.42 -11.66 -11.97
C GLN A 448 -31.78 -11.58 -12.69
N LYS A 449 -32.17 -10.39 -13.15
CA LYS A 449 -33.43 -10.12 -13.86
C LYS A 449 -34.68 -10.50 -13.05
N ARG A 450 -34.58 -10.55 -11.72
CA ARG A 450 -35.68 -10.83 -10.79
C ARG A 450 -36.42 -9.55 -10.43
N TYR A 451 -36.95 -8.87 -11.45
CA TYR A 451 -37.54 -7.53 -11.32
C TYR A 451 -38.75 -7.48 -10.36
N ALA A 452 -39.58 -8.52 -10.32
CA ALA A 452 -40.73 -8.59 -9.40
C ALA A 452 -40.29 -8.70 -7.93
N SER A 453 -39.27 -9.50 -7.66
CA SER A 453 -38.67 -9.62 -6.33
C SER A 453 -37.95 -8.33 -5.92
N ALA A 454 -37.24 -7.68 -6.87
CA ALA A 454 -36.64 -6.37 -6.66
C ALA A 454 -37.68 -5.30 -6.30
N ASP A 455 -38.80 -5.18 -7.05
CA ASP A 455 -39.89 -4.24 -6.75
C ASP A 455 -40.46 -4.49 -5.34
N ALA A 456 -40.64 -5.75 -4.95
CA ALA A 456 -41.15 -6.09 -3.62
C ALA A 456 -40.22 -5.61 -2.48
N ILE A 457 -38.91 -5.84 -2.62
CA ILE A 457 -37.90 -5.41 -1.65
C ILE A 457 -37.78 -3.88 -1.63
N LEU A 458 -37.68 -3.25 -2.79
CA LEU A 458 -37.55 -1.80 -2.93
C LEU A 458 -38.80 -1.05 -2.46
N LYS A 459 -39.99 -1.62 -2.66
CA LYS A 459 -41.23 -1.08 -2.12
C LYS A 459 -41.22 -1.07 -0.60
N ASP A 460 -40.65 -2.10 0.04
CA ASP A 460 -40.47 -2.11 1.49
C ASP A 460 -39.43 -1.08 1.94
N GLY A 461 -38.28 -1.01 1.26
CA GLY A 461 -37.24 -0.02 1.52
C GLY A 461 -37.75 1.42 1.44
N LEU A 462 -38.53 1.76 0.41
CA LEU A 462 -39.14 3.08 0.25
C LEU A 462 -40.28 3.39 1.23
N ARG A 463 -40.82 2.39 1.96
CA ARG A 463 -41.71 2.68 3.10
C ARG A 463 -40.92 3.23 4.28
N ARG A 464 -39.69 2.75 4.48
CA ARG A 464 -38.79 3.18 5.56
C ARG A 464 -38.02 4.46 5.17
N HIS A 465 -37.62 4.55 3.90
CA HIS A 465 -36.81 5.63 3.33
C HIS A 465 -37.50 6.27 2.13
N PRO A 466 -38.60 7.03 2.32
CA PRO A 466 -39.46 7.49 1.23
C PRO A 466 -38.81 8.50 0.27
N GLU A 467 -37.70 9.10 0.67
CA GLU A 467 -36.95 10.12 -0.07
C GLU A 467 -35.54 9.65 -0.44
N ASP A 468 -35.24 8.36 -0.35
CA ASP A 468 -33.96 7.85 -0.85
C ASP A 468 -33.98 7.79 -2.39
N ASP A 469 -33.15 8.60 -3.04
CA ASP A 469 -33.13 8.71 -4.50
C ASP A 469 -32.56 7.47 -5.19
N THR A 470 -31.63 6.74 -4.54
CA THR A 470 -31.07 5.48 -5.05
C THR A 470 -32.14 4.39 -5.09
N LEU A 471 -32.91 4.23 -4.01
CA LEU A 471 -34.01 3.27 -3.96
C LEU A 471 -35.16 3.65 -4.90
N LEU A 472 -35.46 4.95 -5.04
CA LEU A 472 -36.45 5.44 -6.00
C LEU A 472 -36.03 5.12 -7.43
N PHE A 473 -34.75 5.35 -7.76
CA PHE A 473 -34.17 5.02 -9.06
C PHE A 473 -34.20 3.51 -9.34
N ALA A 474 -33.66 2.69 -8.42
CA ALA A 474 -33.61 1.24 -8.57
C ALA A 474 -35.01 0.65 -8.76
N ARG A 475 -36.02 1.18 -8.04
CA ARG A 475 -37.41 0.73 -8.20
C ARG A 475 -38.00 1.20 -9.51
N GLY A 476 -37.72 2.43 -9.92
CA GLY A 476 -38.10 2.94 -11.24
C GLY A 476 -37.61 2.02 -12.36
N ALA A 477 -36.33 1.64 -12.33
CA ALA A 477 -35.75 0.70 -13.28
C ALA A 477 -36.39 -0.71 -13.22
N ALA A 478 -36.62 -1.25 -12.02
CA ALA A 478 -37.29 -2.55 -11.85
C ALA A 478 -38.72 -2.55 -12.44
N ILE A 479 -39.50 -1.49 -12.17
CA ILE A 479 -40.88 -1.31 -12.63
C ILE A 479 -40.96 -1.12 -14.14
N GLU A 480 -39.98 -0.42 -14.72
CA GLU A 480 -39.86 -0.25 -16.17
C GLU A 480 -39.71 -1.62 -16.85
N ARG A 481 -38.79 -2.45 -16.35
CA ARG A 481 -38.56 -3.82 -16.87
C ARG A 481 -39.76 -4.75 -16.71
N LEU A 482 -40.71 -4.42 -15.83
CA LEU A 482 -42.00 -5.10 -15.68
C LEU A 482 -43.10 -4.54 -16.61
N GLY A 483 -42.79 -3.58 -17.47
CA GLY A 483 -43.72 -2.94 -18.41
C GLY A 483 -44.65 -1.88 -17.79
N ARG A 484 -44.43 -1.50 -16.53
CA ARG A 484 -45.27 -0.53 -15.79
C ARG A 484 -44.76 0.91 -15.97
N THR A 485 -44.69 1.35 -17.23
CA THR A 485 -43.94 2.55 -17.63
C THR A 485 -44.38 3.86 -16.94
N ILE A 486 -45.67 4.08 -16.74
CA ILE A 486 -46.18 5.31 -16.10
C ILE A 486 -45.71 5.41 -14.64
N GLU A 487 -45.66 4.29 -13.94
CA GLU A 487 -45.19 4.25 -12.56
C GLU A 487 -43.67 4.42 -12.48
N ALA A 488 -42.92 3.82 -13.42
CA ALA A 488 -41.48 4.03 -13.54
C ALA A 488 -41.14 5.51 -13.76
N GLU A 489 -41.83 6.17 -14.70
CA GLU A 489 -41.66 7.60 -14.99
C GLU A 489 -41.88 8.45 -13.73
N ARG A 490 -42.93 8.15 -12.96
CA ARG A 490 -43.21 8.86 -11.69
C ARG A 490 -42.13 8.64 -10.64
N LEU A 491 -41.63 7.41 -10.48
CA LEU A 491 -40.58 7.08 -9.50
C LEU A 491 -39.25 7.76 -9.85
N LEU A 492 -38.84 7.70 -11.12
CA LEU A 492 -37.63 8.35 -11.62
C LEU A 492 -37.72 9.87 -11.51
N ALA A 493 -38.87 10.46 -11.86
CA ALA A 493 -39.10 11.90 -11.67
C ALA A 493 -39.01 12.29 -10.19
N LYS A 494 -39.53 11.46 -9.27
CA LYS A 494 -39.39 11.68 -7.82
C LYS A 494 -37.91 11.59 -7.38
N ALA A 495 -37.15 10.61 -7.88
CA ALA A 495 -35.72 10.50 -7.59
C ALA A 495 -34.97 11.78 -7.97
N ILE A 496 -35.23 12.33 -9.15
CA ILE A 496 -34.65 13.60 -9.63
C ILE A 496 -35.13 14.80 -8.81
N GLN A 497 -36.38 14.79 -8.34
CA GLN A 497 -36.92 15.86 -7.50
C GLN A 497 -36.21 15.89 -6.14
N VAL A 498 -36.01 14.73 -5.51
CA VAL A 498 -35.29 14.61 -4.24
C VAL A 498 -33.83 14.99 -4.43
N ASN A 499 -33.17 14.41 -5.43
CA ASN A 499 -31.78 14.68 -5.75
C ASN A 499 -31.64 15.12 -7.22
N PRO A 500 -31.61 16.44 -7.48
CA PRO A 500 -31.43 16.98 -8.83
C PRO A 500 -30.09 16.64 -9.50
N LYS A 501 -29.14 16.07 -8.74
CA LYS A 501 -27.81 15.63 -9.19
C LYS A 501 -27.70 14.11 -9.32
N ASN A 502 -28.79 13.35 -9.22
CA ASN A 502 -28.75 11.92 -9.51
C ASN A 502 -28.61 11.69 -11.03
N ALA A 503 -27.36 11.56 -11.50
CA ALA A 503 -27.05 11.42 -12.92
C ALA A 503 -27.66 10.15 -13.54
N MET A 504 -27.72 9.05 -12.79
CA MET A 504 -28.33 7.79 -13.23
C MET A 504 -29.83 7.97 -13.48
N ALA A 505 -30.58 8.58 -12.55
CA ALA A 505 -32.01 8.81 -12.72
C ALA A 505 -32.32 9.78 -13.85
N LEU A 506 -31.52 10.86 -14.00
CA LEU A 506 -31.61 11.80 -15.10
C LEU A 506 -31.43 11.09 -16.45
N ASN A 507 -30.33 10.35 -16.61
CA ASN A 507 -30.06 9.65 -17.86
C ASN A 507 -31.13 8.60 -18.17
N TYR A 508 -31.49 7.77 -17.19
CA TYR A 508 -32.43 6.68 -17.38
C TYR A 508 -33.84 7.18 -17.74
N LEU A 509 -34.32 8.23 -17.07
CA LEU A 509 -35.60 8.85 -17.43
C LEU A 509 -35.55 9.44 -18.85
N GLY A 510 -34.47 10.15 -19.17
CA GLY A 510 -34.30 10.72 -20.50
C GLY A 510 -34.25 9.65 -21.60
N TYR A 511 -33.45 8.61 -21.41
CA TYR A 511 -33.38 7.47 -22.33
C TYR A 511 -34.74 6.78 -22.48
N MET A 512 -35.45 6.49 -21.38
CA MET A 512 -36.77 5.85 -21.44
C MET A 512 -37.81 6.68 -22.22
N LEU A 513 -37.78 8.02 -22.09
CA LEU A 513 -38.64 8.92 -22.86
C LEU A 513 -38.25 8.93 -24.35
N ALA A 514 -36.94 9.01 -24.64
CA ALA A 514 -36.38 8.97 -25.99
C ALA A 514 -36.71 7.67 -26.73
N ASP A 515 -36.52 6.53 -26.09
CA ASP A 515 -36.77 5.22 -26.67
C ASP A 515 -38.25 5.01 -27.03
N ARG A 516 -39.16 5.57 -26.22
CA ARG A 516 -40.60 5.60 -26.51
C ARG A 516 -41.00 6.66 -27.54
N GLY A 517 -40.12 7.58 -27.90
CA GLY A 517 -40.40 8.66 -28.83
C GLY A 517 -41.31 9.76 -28.26
N VAL A 518 -41.37 9.91 -26.93
CA VAL A 518 -42.25 10.86 -26.26
C VAL A 518 -41.43 11.89 -25.49
N LYS A 519 -41.93 13.13 -25.38
CA LYS A 519 -41.26 14.22 -24.65
C LYS A 519 -39.77 14.38 -25.00
N LEU A 520 -39.42 14.23 -26.28
CA LEU A 520 -38.02 14.16 -26.75
C LEU A 520 -37.16 15.37 -26.32
N GLN A 521 -37.75 16.56 -26.24
CA GLN A 521 -37.06 17.75 -25.75
C GLN A 521 -36.71 17.66 -24.25
N GLU A 522 -37.64 17.14 -23.43
CA GLU A 522 -37.38 16.89 -22.00
C GLU A 522 -36.33 15.79 -21.83
N ALA A 523 -36.40 14.73 -22.66
CA ALA A 523 -35.44 13.64 -22.66
C ALA A 523 -34.01 14.14 -22.84
N VAL A 524 -33.79 14.95 -23.89
CA VAL A 524 -32.49 15.59 -24.16
C VAL A 524 -32.05 16.46 -22.99
N ALA A 525 -32.94 17.27 -22.40
CA ALA A 525 -32.61 18.13 -21.27
C ALA A 525 -32.17 17.34 -20.03
N TYR A 526 -32.81 16.20 -19.72
CA TYR A 526 -32.39 15.34 -18.63
C TYR A 526 -31.01 14.72 -18.88
N ILE A 527 -30.77 14.20 -20.08
CA ILE A 527 -29.49 13.55 -20.41
C ILE A 527 -28.35 14.57 -20.43
N GLN A 528 -28.58 15.78 -20.97
CA GLN A 528 -27.59 16.86 -20.92
C GLN A 528 -27.21 17.25 -19.48
N ARG A 529 -28.17 17.23 -18.55
CA ARG A 529 -27.88 17.43 -17.13
C ARG A 529 -27.08 16.28 -16.54
N ALA A 530 -27.32 15.03 -16.94
CA ALA A 530 -26.49 13.89 -16.53
C ALA A 530 -25.05 14.03 -17.04
N LEU A 531 -24.86 14.41 -18.31
CA LEU A 531 -23.55 14.70 -18.91
C LEU A 531 -22.85 15.91 -18.28
N ALA A 532 -23.58 16.90 -17.79
CA ALA A 532 -22.97 18.01 -17.06
C ALA A 532 -22.34 17.55 -15.73
N LEU A 533 -22.83 16.45 -15.16
CA LEU A 533 -22.29 15.84 -13.93
C LEU A 533 -21.16 14.85 -14.24
N ASP A 534 -21.28 14.11 -15.34
CA ASP A 534 -20.25 13.19 -15.83
C ASP A 534 -20.04 13.34 -17.37
N PRO A 535 -19.17 14.28 -17.79
CA PRO A 535 -19.02 14.64 -19.21
C PRO A 535 -18.42 13.56 -20.11
N LYS A 536 -17.77 12.56 -19.54
CA LYS A 536 -17.06 11.50 -20.28
C LYS A 536 -17.80 10.16 -20.21
N ASN A 537 -19.02 10.14 -19.66
CA ASN A 537 -19.81 8.92 -19.56
C ASN A 537 -20.30 8.47 -20.94
N ALA A 538 -19.80 7.34 -21.44
CA ALA A 538 -20.16 6.82 -22.75
C ALA A 538 -21.65 6.47 -22.85
N ALA A 539 -22.24 5.85 -21.81
CA ALA A 539 -23.66 5.51 -21.78
C ALA A 539 -24.58 6.74 -21.85
N TYR A 540 -24.16 7.88 -21.28
CA TYR A 540 -24.94 9.12 -21.34
C TYR A 540 -24.81 9.80 -22.70
N LEU A 541 -23.62 9.75 -23.32
CA LEU A 541 -23.41 10.21 -24.70
C LEU A 541 -24.21 9.38 -25.69
N ASP A 542 -24.27 8.06 -25.50
CA ASP A 542 -25.12 7.16 -26.27
C ASP A 542 -26.60 7.49 -26.13
N SER A 543 -27.08 7.64 -24.89
CA SER A 543 -28.46 8.04 -24.61
C SER A 543 -28.81 9.37 -25.28
N LEU A 544 -27.90 10.36 -25.25
CA LEU A 544 -28.09 11.65 -25.91
C LEU A 544 -28.14 11.51 -27.43
N GLY A 545 -27.22 10.73 -27.99
CA GLY A 545 -27.18 10.41 -29.40
C GLY A 545 -28.47 9.74 -29.87
N TRP A 546 -28.96 8.75 -29.13
CA TRP A 546 -30.25 8.09 -29.39
C TRP A 546 -31.41 9.08 -29.34
N ALA A 547 -31.49 9.93 -28.31
CA ALA A 547 -32.55 10.94 -28.20
C ALA A 547 -32.53 11.94 -29.38
N GLN A 548 -31.35 12.42 -29.79
CA GLN A 548 -31.19 13.31 -30.93
C GLN A 548 -31.54 12.63 -32.26
N PHE A 549 -31.16 11.36 -32.42
CA PHE A 549 -31.52 10.56 -33.58
C PHE A 549 -33.05 10.44 -33.72
N ARG A 550 -33.75 10.18 -32.61
CA ARG A 550 -35.22 10.15 -32.56
C ARG A 550 -35.87 11.52 -32.85
N MET A 551 -35.14 12.61 -32.67
CA MET A 551 -35.53 13.96 -33.10
C MET A 551 -35.11 14.30 -34.54
N SER A 552 -34.59 13.35 -35.32
CA SER A 552 -34.03 13.56 -36.66
C SER A 552 -32.84 14.53 -36.71
N ARG A 553 -32.13 14.73 -35.60
CA ARG A 553 -30.89 15.53 -35.51
C ARG A 553 -29.67 14.63 -35.73
N VAL A 554 -29.52 14.17 -36.97
CA VAL A 554 -28.59 13.11 -37.36
C VAL A 554 -27.13 13.45 -37.05
N ASP A 555 -26.66 14.64 -37.42
CA ASP A 555 -25.24 15.01 -37.28
C ASP A 555 -24.80 15.09 -35.82
N GLU A 556 -25.65 15.68 -34.96
CA GLU A 556 -25.42 15.74 -33.51
C GLU A 556 -25.41 14.34 -32.90
N ALA A 557 -26.35 13.48 -33.31
CA ALA A 557 -26.49 12.12 -32.81
C ALA A 557 -25.25 11.27 -33.14
N GLU A 558 -24.80 11.30 -34.40
CA GLU A 558 -23.61 10.56 -34.81
C GLU A 558 -22.35 11.05 -34.08
N LYS A 559 -22.19 12.37 -33.93
CA LYS A 559 -21.06 12.93 -33.18
C LYS A 559 -21.02 12.37 -31.75
N ASN A 560 -22.15 12.37 -31.05
CA ASN A 560 -22.22 11.88 -29.68
C ASN A 560 -21.97 10.36 -29.59
N LEU A 561 -22.57 9.56 -30.48
CA LEU A 561 -22.34 8.10 -30.53
C LEU A 561 -20.88 7.75 -30.81
N ARG A 562 -20.23 8.44 -31.76
CA ARG A 562 -18.80 8.23 -32.03
C ARG A 562 -17.91 8.69 -30.88
N THR A 563 -18.28 9.77 -30.18
CA THR A 563 -17.58 10.22 -28.97
C THR A 563 -17.74 9.19 -27.84
N ALA A 564 -18.92 8.60 -27.69
CA ALA A 564 -19.15 7.52 -26.73
C ALA A 564 -18.21 6.33 -26.99
N LEU A 565 -18.05 5.91 -28.26
CA LEU A 565 -17.10 4.87 -28.67
C LEU A 565 -15.61 5.25 -28.51
N GLN A 566 -15.28 6.53 -28.31
CA GLN A 566 -13.91 6.93 -27.95
C GLN A 566 -13.62 6.69 -26.47
N TYR A 567 -14.64 6.80 -25.61
CA TYR A 567 -14.50 6.58 -24.17
C TYR A 567 -14.69 5.11 -23.80
N GLU A 568 -15.66 4.43 -24.41
CA GLU A 568 -15.87 2.99 -24.30
C GLU A 568 -15.80 2.37 -25.69
N ALA A 569 -14.60 1.96 -26.06
CA ALA A 569 -14.38 1.31 -27.33
C ALA A 569 -15.24 0.05 -27.42
N ASP A 570 -15.90 -0.11 -28.56
CA ASP A 570 -16.49 -1.38 -28.98
C ASP A 570 -17.67 -1.88 -28.14
N ASP A 571 -18.30 -1.00 -27.35
CA ASP A 571 -19.54 -1.30 -26.64
C ASP A 571 -20.66 -1.76 -27.59
N PRO A 572 -21.26 -2.95 -27.38
CA PRO A 572 -22.26 -3.49 -28.27
C PRO A 572 -23.51 -2.62 -28.44
N ALA A 573 -24.01 -1.98 -27.38
CA ALA A 573 -25.25 -1.20 -27.43
C ALA A 573 -25.05 0.11 -28.20
N ILE A 574 -23.91 0.78 -27.97
CA ILE A 574 -23.55 2.00 -28.70
C ILE A 574 -23.35 1.70 -30.20
N LEU A 575 -22.70 0.57 -30.50
CA LEU A 575 -22.54 0.09 -31.88
C LEU A 575 -23.90 -0.25 -32.53
N GLU A 576 -24.87 -0.77 -31.78
CA GLU A 576 -26.23 -1.00 -32.27
C GLU A 576 -26.91 0.32 -32.67
N HIS A 577 -26.92 1.31 -31.77
CA HIS A 577 -27.52 2.62 -32.03
C HIS A 577 -26.83 3.36 -33.19
N LEU A 578 -25.50 3.29 -33.28
CA LEU A 578 -24.77 3.85 -34.42
C LEU A 578 -25.14 3.15 -35.72
N GLY A 579 -25.26 1.83 -35.73
CA GLY A 579 -25.70 1.07 -36.90
C GLY A 579 -27.12 1.43 -37.36
N ASP A 580 -28.04 1.62 -36.40
CA ASP A 580 -29.41 2.07 -36.69
C ASP A 580 -29.42 3.46 -37.36
N LEU A 581 -28.62 4.39 -36.84
CA LEU A 581 -28.45 5.71 -37.43
C LEU A 581 -27.84 5.65 -38.84
N LEU A 582 -26.77 4.87 -39.01
CA LEU A 582 -26.08 4.70 -40.29
C LEU A 582 -27.02 4.11 -41.35
N MET A 583 -27.83 3.11 -40.96
CA MET A 583 -28.81 2.50 -41.85
C MET A 583 -29.88 3.51 -42.29
N GLN A 584 -30.43 4.30 -41.36
CA GLN A 584 -31.45 5.31 -41.70
C GLN A 584 -30.89 6.44 -42.58
N THR A 585 -29.59 6.71 -42.51
CA THR A 585 -28.90 7.72 -43.32
C THR A 585 -28.36 7.19 -44.65
N GLY A 586 -28.64 5.92 -44.98
CA GLY A 586 -28.25 5.31 -46.26
C GLY A 586 -26.82 4.73 -46.29
N ARG A 587 -26.06 4.81 -45.20
CA ARG A 587 -24.70 4.28 -45.07
C ARG A 587 -24.70 2.80 -44.69
N LYS A 588 -25.29 2.00 -45.59
CA LYS A 588 -25.60 0.58 -45.36
C LYS A 588 -24.37 -0.28 -45.03
N GLU A 589 -23.25 -0.10 -45.73
CA GLU A 589 -22.06 -0.92 -45.53
C GLU A 589 -21.44 -0.67 -44.15
N GLU A 590 -21.34 0.60 -43.74
CA GLU A 590 -20.88 0.97 -42.40
C GLU A 590 -21.82 0.42 -41.31
N ALA A 591 -23.14 0.53 -41.51
CA ALA A 591 -24.15 -0.01 -40.59
C ALA A 591 -23.97 -1.52 -40.37
N LEU A 592 -23.76 -2.29 -41.45
CA LEU A 592 -23.51 -3.73 -41.38
C LEU A 592 -22.22 -4.04 -40.61
N GLY A 593 -21.17 -3.25 -40.81
CA GLY A 593 -19.90 -3.41 -40.10
C GLY A 593 -20.03 -3.20 -38.59
N VAL A 594 -20.68 -2.11 -38.16
CA VAL A 594 -20.84 -1.82 -36.72
C VAL A 594 -21.79 -2.80 -36.05
N TRP A 595 -22.88 -3.23 -36.70
CA TRP A 595 -23.76 -4.28 -36.15
C TRP A 595 -23.06 -5.63 -36.02
N GLN A 596 -22.20 -6.00 -36.98
CA GLN A 596 -21.39 -7.22 -36.86
C GLN A 596 -20.43 -7.12 -35.68
N LYS A 597 -19.80 -5.95 -35.50
CA LYS A 597 -18.93 -5.68 -34.37
C LYS A 597 -19.69 -5.78 -33.03
N ALA A 598 -20.90 -5.23 -32.95
CA ALA A 598 -21.77 -5.37 -31.78
C ALA A 598 -22.04 -6.84 -31.41
N LEU A 599 -22.28 -7.70 -32.41
CA LEU A 599 -22.46 -9.14 -32.18
C LEU A 599 -21.19 -9.85 -31.70
N GLN A 600 -20.02 -9.48 -32.25
CA GLN A 600 -18.73 -10.04 -31.84
C GLN A 600 -18.42 -9.72 -30.38
N ASN A 601 -18.83 -8.54 -29.93
CA ASN A 601 -18.56 -8.05 -28.57
C ASN A 601 -19.66 -8.41 -27.55
N GLY A 602 -20.62 -9.26 -27.91
CA GLY A 602 -21.54 -9.85 -26.93
C GLY A 602 -22.78 -9.01 -26.60
N HIS A 603 -23.43 -8.42 -27.61
CA HIS A 603 -24.72 -7.72 -27.47
C HIS A 603 -25.75 -8.50 -26.62
N GLU A 604 -26.50 -7.81 -25.75
CA GLU A 604 -27.50 -8.44 -24.86
C GLU A 604 -28.65 -9.12 -25.63
N GLU A 605 -29.03 -8.56 -26.79
CA GLU A 605 -30.08 -9.09 -27.67
C GLU A 605 -29.50 -9.46 -29.05
N PRO A 606 -28.66 -10.50 -29.17
CA PRO A 606 -27.94 -10.77 -30.42
C PRO A 606 -28.89 -11.16 -31.57
N ASP A 607 -30.01 -11.80 -31.26
CA ASP A 607 -31.00 -12.17 -32.27
C ASP A 607 -31.70 -10.95 -32.90
N ARG A 608 -31.86 -9.87 -32.13
CA ARG A 608 -32.43 -8.60 -32.63
C ARG A 608 -31.48 -7.97 -33.64
N VAL A 609 -30.20 -7.88 -33.32
CA VAL A 609 -29.18 -7.34 -34.21
C VAL A 609 -28.99 -8.22 -35.44
N ARG A 610 -29.00 -9.55 -35.30
CA ARG A 610 -28.98 -10.48 -36.46
C ARG A 610 -30.15 -10.26 -37.40
N LYS A 611 -31.37 -10.05 -36.89
CA LYS A 611 -32.54 -9.71 -37.72
C LYS A 611 -32.36 -8.40 -38.47
N LYS A 612 -31.77 -7.37 -37.85
CA LYS A 612 -31.44 -6.09 -38.51
C LYS A 612 -30.48 -6.29 -39.68
N ILE A 613 -29.39 -7.03 -39.44
CA ILE A 613 -28.38 -7.38 -40.47
C ILE A 613 -29.04 -8.12 -41.64
N LEU A 614 -29.81 -9.18 -41.37
CA LEU A 614 -30.47 -9.98 -42.40
C LEU A 614 -31.44 -9.15 -43.24
N LYS A 615 -32.23 -8.28 -42.60
CA LYS A 615 -33.17 -7.37 -43.28
C LYS A 615 -32.43 -6.35 -44.16
N ALA A 616 -31.33 -5.79 -43.66
CA ALA A 616 -30.54 -4.84 -44.44
C ALA A 616 -29.91 -5.54 -45.67
N GLN A 617 -29.39 -6.75 -45.52
CA GLN A 617 -28.82 -7.52 -46.62
C GLN A 617 -29.84 -7.89 -47.70
N SER A 618 -31.06 -8.28 -47.30
CA SER A 618 -32.12 -8.66 -48.26
C SER A 618 -32.73 -7.48 -49.02
N ALA A 619 -32.77 -6.28 -48.44
CA ALA A 619 -33.32 -5.08 -49.07
C ALA A 619 -32.57 -4.56 -50.33
N GLY A 620 -31.47 -5.19 -50.72
CA GLY A 620 -30.73 -4.91 -51.97
C GLY A 620 -30.82 -5.99 -53.04
N ARG A 621 -31.52 -7.11 -52.79
CA ARG A 621 -31.80 -8.15 -53.78
C ARG A 621 -33.21 -7.96 -54.30
N VAL A 622 -33.38 -7.06 -55.27
CA VAL A 622 -34.51 -7.15 -56.20
C VAL A 622 -34.09 -8.18 -57.25
N ASP A 623 -34.77 -9.32 -57.28
CA ASP A 623 -34.57 -10.36 -58.31
C ASP A 623 -34.82 -9.76 -59.71
N PRO A 624 -33.98 -10.05 -60.72
CA PRO A 624 -34.20 -9.66 -62.11
C PRO A 624 -35.51 -10.16 -62.71
#